data_AF-A0AAV2TN89-F1
#
_entry.id   AF-A0AAV2TN89-F1
#
_cell.length_a   1.000
_cell.length_b   1.000
_cell.length_c   1.000
_cell.angle_alpha   90.00
_cell.angle_beta   90.00
_cell.angle_gamma   90.00
#
_symmetry.space_group_name_H-M   'P 1'
#
loop_
_entity.id
_entity.type
_entity.pdbx_description
1 polymer ?
#
loop_
_entity_poly.entity_id
_entity_poly.type
_entity_poly.pdbx_seq_one_letter_code
_entity_poly.pdbx_strand_id
1 'polypeptide(L)'
;MRSVPHDKNAPRRPPTAFMLFVKDRRAASEHLASLPFGERNRLLGNEWSVLPEDKRAEYVKQSAEQRSAYKKQMTEYKASDAYKTWLNTVAKNAENEPRAGGKGRKRREIQSEGPATPDCKISIFTHEFLEYNKLREVILRQLKKQAVQLEEETALLSKHVDNLVNAEHRTKQQIDTLKKSVHDEEQLLQTFYKELVASLHEIALPYGTFPESSTKSFEHITETSVHAFVSQLENLSHSETHSELVAVAIQSIRSAITKKTLKLLTL
;
A
#
# COMPACT_ATOMS: atom_id res chain seq x y z
N MET A 1 2.24 22.22 30.55
CA MET A 1 1.49 20.94 30.64
C MET A 1 2.39 19.92 31.32
N ARG A 2 1.93 19.25 32.39
CA ARG A 2 2.72 18.22 33.08
C ARG A 2 2.73 16.93 32.23
N SER A 3 3.86 16.22 32.18
CA SER A 3 3.99 14.97 31.43
C SER A 3 3.10 13.89 32.04
N VAL A 4 2.30 13.23 31.20
CA VAL A 4 1.54 12.05 31.61
C VAL A 4 2.52 10.96 32.09
N PRO A 5 2.26 10.27 33.22
CA PRO A 5 3.13 9.21 33.73
C PRO A 5 3.30 8.09 32.69
N HIS A 6 4.53 7.59 32.53
CA HIS A 6 4.82 6.52 31.58
C HIS A 6 4.15 5.20 32.01
N ASP A 7 3.42 4.60 31.08
CA ASP A 7 2.82 3.29 31.25
C ASP A 7 3.85 2.18 31.04
N LYS A 8 4.01 1.30 32.04
CA LYS A 8 4.94 0.16 31.97
C LYS A 8 4.47 -0.94 31.01
N ASN A 9 3.16 -1.01 30.75
CA ASN A 9 2.55 -2.03 29.89
C ASN A 9 2.46 -1.59 28.42
N ALA A 10 2.69 -0.31 28.13
CA ALA A 10 2.69 0.18 26.76
C ALA A 10 3.89 -0.35 25.96
N PRO A 11 3.67 -0.79 24.70
CA PRO A 11 4.77 -1.12 23.81
C PRO A 11 5.78 0.02 23.71
N ARG A 12 7.08 -0.31 23.68
CA ARG A 12 8.16 0.68 23.55
C ARG A 12 8.33 1.09 22.09
N ARG A 13 8.60 2.38 21.87
CA ARG A 13 8.90 2.90 20.53
C ARG A 13 10.12 2.19 19.95
N PRO A 14 10.05 1.70 18.70
CA PRO A 14 11.17 1.02 18.08
C PRO A 14 12.30 2.02 17.75
N PRO A 15 13.55 1.55 17.70
CA PRO A 15 14.69 2.37 17.30
C PRO A 15 14.60 2.82 15.84
N THR A 16 15.20 3.97 15.53
CA THR A 16 15.37 4.44 14.15
C THR A 16 16.46 3.64 13.43
N ALA A 17 16.55 3.74 12.10
CA ALA A 17 17.59 3.10 11.30
C ALA A 17 19.01 3.41 11.82
N PHE A 18 19.28 4.69 12.13
CA PHE A 18 20.55 5.09 12.74
C PHE A 18 20.78 4.47 14.13
N MET A 19 19.74 4.39 14.97
CA MET A 19 19.88 3.76 16.30
C MET A 19 20.15 2.26 16.21
N LEU A 20 19.60 1.57 15.21
CA LEU A 20 19.90 0.17 14.91
C LEU A 20 21.37 0.02 14.51
N PHE A 21 21.84 0.85 13.57
CA PHE A 21 23.25 0.90 13.20
C PHE A 21 24.18 1.16 14.40
N VAL A 22 23.86 2.15 15.24
CA VAL A 22 24.61 2.46 16.47
C VAL A 22 24.61 1.31 17.46
N LYS A 23 23.52 0.53 17.55
CA LYS A 23 23.45 -0.66 18.39
C LYS A 23 24.40 -1.73 17.86
N ASP A 24 24.37 -2.01 16.57
CA ASP A 24 25.16 -3.07 15.96
C ASP A 24 26.66 -2.73 15.93
N ARG A 25 27.01 -1.48 15.64
CA ARG A 25 28.41 -1.00 15.72
C ARG A 25 28.97 -1.02 17.13
N ARG A 26 28.15 -0.73 18.14
CA ARG A 26 28.55 -0.87 19.56
C ARG A 26 28.75 -2.33 19.95
N ALA A 27 27.94 -3.24 19.44
CA ALA A 27 28.12 -4.67 19.69
C ALA A 27 29.36 -5.23 18.96
N ALA A 28 29.70 -4.67 17.80
CA ALA A 28 30.84 -5.11 17.00
C ALA A 28 32.21 -4.60 17.49
N SER A 29 32.26 -3.61 18.39
CA SER A 29 33.52 -3.02 18.86
C SER A 29 33.46 -2.61 20.33
N GLU A 30 34.22 -3.31 21.16
CA GLU A 30 34.39 -2.97 22.59
C GLU A 30 35.02 -1.60 22.79
N HIS A 31 35.89 -1.18 21.87
CA HIS A 31 36.47 0.16 21.86
C HIS A 31 35.37 1.22 21.71
N LEU A 32 34.48 1.06 20.72
CA LEU A 32 33.33 1.96 20.57
C LEU A 32 32.39 1.89 21.78
N ALA A 33 32.21 0.74 22.42
CA ALA A 33 31.40 0.63 23.62
C ALA A 33 31.96 1.44 24.80
N SER A 34 33.30 1.49 24.92
CA SER A 34 34.04 2.11 26.02
C SER A 34 34.22 3.62 25.88
N LEU A 35 34.08 4.17 24.67
CA LEU A 35 34.21 5.62 24.43
C LEU A 35 33.09 6.44 25.13
N PRO A 36 33.39 7.68 25.56
CA PRO A 36 32.40 8.62 26.06
C PRO A 36 31.25 8.83 25.07
N PHE A 37 30.02 9.01 25.59
CA PHE A 37 28.80 9.10 24.79
C PHE A 37 28.89 10.12 23.64
N GLY A 38 29.43 11.31 23.91
CA GLY A 38 29.55 12.38 22.91
C GLY A 38 30.50 12.02 21.78
N GLU A 39 31.69 11.53 22.11
CA GLU A 39 32.73 11.14 21.14
C GLU A 39 32.27 9.96 20.27
N ARG A 40 31.71 8.94 20.91
CA ARG A 40 31.14 7.78 20.21
C ARG A 40 30.06 8.17 19.20
N ASN A 41 29.10 9.01 19.61
CA ASN A 41 28.01 9.39 18.72
C ASN A 41 28.49 10.27 17.56
N ARG A 42 29.54 11.09 17.77
CA ARG A 42 30.17 11.86 16.70
C ARG A 42 30.81 10.93 15.67
N LEU A 43 31.59 9.94 16.11
CA LEU A 43 32.22 8.95 15.22
C LEU A 43 31.17 8.15 14.44
N LEU A 44 30.16 7.62 15.13
CA LEU A 44 29.09 6.84 14.49
C LEU A 44 28.22 7.68 13.55
N GLY A 45 28.00 8.97 13.86
CA GLY A 45 27.30 9.90 12.98
C GLY A 45 28.04 10.12 11.66
N ASN A 46 29.37 10.28 11.73
CA ASN A 46 30.21 10.39 10.54
C ASN A 46 30.25 9.08 9.74
N GLU A 47 30.35 7.94 10.43
CA GLU A 47 30.33 6.63 9.76
C GLU A 47 29.00 6.40 9.04
N TRP A 48 27.88 6.80 9.66
CA TRP A 48 26.56 6.70 9.05
C TRP A 48 26.38 7.59 7.82
N SER A 49 26.96 8.80 7.80
CA SER A 49 26.83 9.71 6.65
C SER A 49 27.61 9.22 5.43
N VAL A 50 28.71 8.50 5.63
CA VAL A 50 29.54 7.94 4.55
C VAL A 50 29.18 6.47 4.22
N LEU A 51 28.31 5.83 5.01
CA LEU A 51 27.88 4.45 4.79
C LEU A 51 27.27 4.27 3.38
N PRO A 52 27.63 3.20 2.64
CA PRO A 52 27.04 2.90 1.34
C PRO A 52 25.51 2.79 1.42
N GLU A 53 24.84 3.23 0.36
CA GLU A 53 23.38 3.29 0.31
C GLU A 53 22.74 1.91 0.52
N ASP A 54 23.32 0.84 -0.03
CA ASP A 54 22.83 -0.53 0.13
C ASP A 54 22.79 -0.96 1.61
N LYS A 55 23.85 -0.64 2.36
CA LYS A 55 23.94 -0.96 3.79
C LYS A 55 23.03 -0.06 4.62
N ARG A 56 22.88 1.21 4.24
CA ARG A 56 21.92 2.12 4.88
C ARG A 56 20.48 1.66 4.65
N ALA A 57 20.16 1.20 3.45
CA ALA A 57 18.84 0.71 3.06
C ALA A 57 18.41 -0.51 3.88
N GLU A 58 19.34 -1.40 4.22
CA GLU A 58 19.08 -2.55 5.11
C GLU A 58 18.58 -2.10 6.49
N TYR A 59 19.25 -1.14 7.13
CA TYR A 59 18.81 -0.58 8.41
C TYR A 59 17.48 0.19 8.30
N VAL A 60 17.26 0.90 7.19
CA VAL A 60 15.98 1.58 6.92
C VAL A 60 14.85 0.56 6.84
N LYS A 61 15.04 -0.53 6.09
CA LYS A 61 14.07 -1.63 5.96
C LYS A 61 13.76 -2.27 7.32
N GLN A 62 14.79 -2.63 8.10
CA GLN A 62 14.61 -3.21 9.44
C GLN A 62 13.86 -2.24 10.38
N SER A 63 14.19 -0.95 10.35
CA SER A 63 13.48 0.06 11.16
C SER A 63 12.02 0.24 10.74
N ALA A 64 11.73 0.14 9.44
CA ALA A 64 10.37 0.24 8.91
C ALA A 64 9.52 -0.97 9.34
N GLU A 65 10.11 -2.17 9.31
CA GLU A 65 9.47 -3.39 9.79
C GLU A 65 9.15 -3.32 11.29
N GLN A 66 10.11 -2.92 12.12
CA GLN A 66 9.89 -2.73 13.56
C GLN A 66 8.85 -1.65 13.86
N ARG A 67 8.82 -0.56 13.07
CA ARG A 67 7.76 0.47 13.15
C ARG A 67 6.38 -0.09 12.81
N SER A 68 6.29 -0.95 11.79
CA SER A 68 5.04 -1.61 11.40
C SER A 68 4.55 -2.54 12.52
N ALA A 69 5.44 -3.38 13.06
CA ALA A 69 5.13 -4.26 14.20
C ALA A 69 4.66 -3.47 15.43
N TYR A 70 5.36 -2.39 15.79
CA TYR A 70 4.97 -1.50 16.88
C TYR A 70 3.59 -0.88 16.67
N LYS A 71 3.26 -0.48 15.42
CA LYS A 71 1.94 0.08 15.12
C LYS A 71 0.84 -0.93 15.42
N LYS A 72 1.02 -2.20 15.04
CA LYS A 72 0.09 -3.30 15.35
C LYS A 72 -0.02 -3.56 16.86
N GLN A 73 1.10 -3.70 17.55
CA GLN A 73 1.13 -3.89 19.00
C GLN A 73 0.47 -2.72 19.74
N MET A 74 0.67 -1.48 19.27
CA MET A 74 0.05 -0.31 19.87
C MET A 74 -1.47 -0.26 19.63
N THR A 75 -1.95 -0.72 18.48
CA THR A 75 -3.40 -0.84 18.24
C THR A 75 -4.04 -1.89 19.14
N GLU A 76 -3.40 -3.04 19.32
CA GLU A 76 -3.85 -4.09 20.25
C GLU A 76 -3.79 -3.60 21.69
N TYR A 77 -2.71 -2.91 22.07
CA TYR A 77 -2.55 -2.32 23.39
C TYR A 77 -3.69 -1.37 23.74
N LYS A 78 -4.03 -0.46 22.82
CA LYS A 78 -5.13 0.48 22.99
C LYS A 78 -6.51 -0.20 23.10
N ALA A 79 -6.67 -1.38 22.50
CA ALA A 79 -7.91 -2.16 22.60
C ALA A 79 -7.99 -2.97 23.91
N SER A 80 -6.84 -3.27 24.54
CA SER A 80 -6.76 -4.09 25.75
C SER A 80 -7.32 -3.39 27.00
N ASP A 81 -7.74 -4.20 27.98
CA ASP A 81 -8.19 -3.69 29.29
C ASP A 81 -7.04 -3.11 30.13
N ALA A 82 -5.80 -3.48 29.84
CA ALA A 82 -4.61 -2.86 30.45
C ALA A 82 -4.53 -1.35 30.13
N TYR A 83 -4.87 -0.95 28.91
CA TYR A 83 -4.89 0.46 28.54
C TYR A 83 -6.04 1.23 29.21
N LYS A 84 -7.22 0.61 29.32
CA LYS A 84 -8.37 1.21 30.02
C LYS A 84 -8.10 1.41 31.51
N THR A 85 -7.49 0.41 32.16
CA THR A 85 -7.11 0.49 33.58
C THR A 85 -6.03 1.54 33.82
N TRP A 86 -5.07 1.68 32.90
CA TRP A 86 -4.09 2.77 32.95
C TRP A 86 -4.73 4.15 32.78
N LEU A 87 -5.63 4.34 31.81
CA LEU A 87 -6.38 5.60 31.64
C LEU A 87 -7.16 5.97 32.91
N ASN A 88 -7.83 4.99 33.53
CA ASN A 88 -8.54 5.20 34.79
C ASN A 88 -7.60 5.54 35.94
N THR A 89 -6.39 4.98 35.98
CA THR A 89 -5.37 5.29 36.99
C THR A 89 -4.83 6.71 36.80
N VAL A 90 -4.58 7.12 35.55
CA VAL A 90 -4.15 8.49 35.22
C VAL A 90 -5.25 9.50 35.57
N ALA A 91 -6.52 9.17 35.30
CA ALA A 91 -7.67 10.01 35.67
C ALA A 91 -7.84 10.14 37.20
N LYS A 92 -7.80 9.02 37.94
CA LYS A 92 -7.86 9.02 39.42
C LYS A 92 -6.70 9.77 40.07
N ASN A 93 -5.49 9.67 39.49
CA ASN A 93 -4.33 10.42 39.98
C ASN A 93 -4.43 11.92 39.67
N ALA A 94 -5.17 12.31 38.62
CA ALA A 94 -5.46 13.71 38.33
C ALA A 94 -6.52 14.30 39.27
N GLU A 95 -7.47 13.47 39.75
CA GLU A 95 -8.51 13.88 40.71
C GLU A 95 -8.02 13.94 42.17
N ASN A 96 -7.07 13.07 42.55
CA ASN A 96 -6.56 12.98 43.93
C ASN A 96 -5.36 13.90 44.25
N GLU A 97 -4.88 14.74 43.32
CA GLU A 97 -3.81 15.70 43.62
C GLU A 97 -4.35 17.04 44.17
N PRO A 98 -3.98 17.45 45.41
CA PRO A 98 -4.22 18.82 45.85
C PRO A 98 -3.38 19.79 45.01
N ARG A 99 -3.94 20.96 44.69
CA ARG A 99 -3.25 22.09 44.04
C ARG A 99 -2.14 22.64 44.94
N ALA A 100 -1.01 21.92 45.06
CA ALA A 100 0.15 22.35 45.81
C ALA A 100 1.14 23.07 44.90
N GLY A 101 1.54 24.27 45.33
CA GLY A 101 2.39 25.21 44.61
C GLY A 101 3.73 24.63 44.17
N GLY A 102 4.20 25.14 43.02
CA GLY A 102 5.46 24.73 42.42
C GLY A 102 6.65 24.96 43.36
N LYS A 103 7.31 23.87 43.74
CA LYS A 103 8.72 23.92 44.18
C LYS A 103 9.60 23.62 42.97
N GLY A 104 10.43 24.61 42.64
CA GLY A 104 11.32 24.61 41.49
C GLY A 104 12.21 23.37 41.44
N ARG A 105 12.13 22.64 40.32
CA ARG A 105 13.09 21.59 39.99
C ARG A 105 14.32 22.27 39.40
N LYS A 106 15.42 22.27 40.16
CA LYS A 106 16.74 22.78 39.75
C LYS A 106 17.18 22.08 38.45
N ARG A 107 17.15 22.81 37.34
CA ARG A 107 17.61 22.35 36.02
C ARG A 107 19.13 22.21 36.09
N ARG A 108 19.67 21.01 35.88
CA ARG A 108 21.09 20.82 35.62
C ARG A 108 21.35 21.32 34.19
N GLU A 109 22.26 22.28 34.07
CA GLU A 109 22.77 22.78 32.79
C GLU A 109 23.58 21.67 32.11
N ILE A 110 23.19 21.33 30.89
CA ILE A 110 24.02 20.58 29.94
C ILE A 110 24.48 21.62 28.93
N GLN A 111 25.77 21.92 28.93
CA GLN A 111 26.41 22.75 27.92
C GLN A 111 26.43 21.95 26.61
N SER A 112 25.84 22.52 25.56
CA SER A 112 25.84 21.99 24.19
C SER A 112 26.26 23.14 23.29
N GLU A 113 27.49 23.09 22.81
CA GLU A 113 28.04 24.05 21.86
C GLU A 113 27.31 23.99 20.51
N GLY A 114 26.84 25.15 20.06
CA GLY A 114 26.13 25.46 18.81
C GLY A 114 25.88 26.97 18.78
N PRO A 115 25.83 27.62 17.60
CA PRO A 115 26.43 28.92 17.35
C PRO A 115 25.87 30.01 18.28
N ALA A 116 26.80 30.69 18.97
CA ALA A 116 26.62 31.74 19.96
C ALA A 116 25.21 32.38 19.98
N THR A 117 24.32 31.82 20.80
CA THR A 117 23.32 32.68 21.45
C THR A 117 24.11 33.54 22.43
N PRO A 118 24.06 34.88 22.33
CA PRO A 118 24.60 35.73 23.38
C PRO A 118 24.01 35.22 24.70
N ASP A 119 24.88 34.99 25.66
CA ASP A 119 24.50 34.59 27.00
C ASP A 119 23.60 35.69 27.58
N CYS A 120 22.29 35.58 27.36
CA CYS A 120 21.32 36.61 27.67
C CYS A 120 21.05 36.63 29.18
N LYS A 121 22.07 37.02 29.94
CA LYS A 121 21.92 37.71 31.23
C LYS A 121 21.40 39.14 30.97
N ILE A 122 20.32 39.25 30.21
CA ILE A 122 19.67 40.53 29.97
C ILE A 122 18.87 40.83 31.24
N SER A 123 19.32 41.80 32.01
CA SER A 123 18.62 42.26 33.22
C SER A 123 17.19 42.68 32.88
N ILE A 124 16.24 42.28 33.72
CA ILE A 124 14.85 42.68 33.56
C ILE A 124 14.73 44.22 33.53
N PHE A 125 13.85 44.73 32.66
CA PHE A 125 13.60 46.16 32.46
C PHE A 125 14.73 46.99 31.83
N THR A 126 15.73 46.38 31.19
CA THR A 126 16.68 47.12 30.32
C THR A 126 16.08 47.39 28.93
N HIS A 127 16.64 48.35 28.20
CA HIS A 127 16.26 48.61 26.80
C HIS A 127 16.39 47.35 25.93
N GLU A 128 17.49 46.62 26.09
CA GLU A 128 17.75 45.35 25.41
C GLU A 128 16.71 44.27 25.75
N PHE A 129 16.24 44.20 27.01
CA PHE A 129 15.17 43.29 27.42
C PHE A 129 13.84 43.61 26.72
N LEU A 130 13.49 44.91 26.65
CA LEU A 130 12.25 45.36 26.03
C LEU A 130 12.27 45.11 24.51
N GLU A 131 13.40 45.37 23.84
CA GLU A 131 13.58 45.08 22.41
C GLU A 131 13.53 43.58 22.12
N TYR A 132 14.22 42.77 22.92
CA TYR A 132 14.17 41.31 22.82
C TYR A 132 12.75 40.76 23.02
N ASN A 133 12.02 41.27 24.02
CA ASN A 133 10.64 40.88 24.25
C ASN A 133 9.74 41.25 23.07
N LYS A 134 9.87 42.47 22.53
CA LYS A 134 9.14 42.92 21.35
C LYS A 134 9.42 42.04 20.13
N LEU A 135 10.69 41.74 19.84
CA LEU A 135 11.08 40.87 18.74
C LEU A 135 10.55 39.45 18.92
N ARG A 136 10.63 38.91 20.15
CA ARG A 136 10.06 37.60 20.50
C ARG A 136 8.57 37.56 20.27
N GLU A 137 7.82 38.59 20.66
CA GLU A 137 6.38 38.68 20.41
C GLU A 137 6.06 38.74 18.90
N VAL A 138 6.86 39.46 18.11
CA VAL A 138 6.73 39.48 16.64
C VAL A 138 6.97 38.09 16.05
N ILE A 139 8.04 37.41 16.45
CA ILE A 139 8.37 36.05 16.00
C ILE A 139 7.25 35.07 16.39
N LEU A 140 6.74 35.14 17.62
CA LEU A 140 5.64 34.29 18.08
C LEU A 140 4.36 34.52 17.28
N ARG A 141 4.04 35.77 16.93
CA ARG A 141 2.90 36.09 16.06
C ARG A 141 3.10 35.50 14.67
N GLN A 142 4.30 35.63 14.10
CA GLN A 142 4.62 35.06 12.79
C GLN A 142 4.53 33.54 12.78
N LEU A 143 5.10 32.87 13.79
CA LEU A 143 5.05 31.41 13.93
C LEU A 143 3.61 30.91 14.11
N LYS A 144 2.78 31.62 14.89
CA LYS A 144 1.36 31.29 15.01
C LYS A 144 0.64 31.39 13.68
N LYS A 145 0.90 32.44 12.89
CA LYS A 145 0.33 32.60 11.56
C LYS A 145 0.75 31.46 10.63
N GLN A 146 2.03 31.10 10.62
CA GLN A 146 2.54 29.97 9.83
C GLN A 146 1.92 28.64 10.26
N ALA A 147 1.74 28.41 11.57
CA ALA A 147 1.11 27.20 12.08
C ALA A 147 -0.34 27.06 11.60
N VAL A 148 -1.11 28.16 11.63
CA VAL A 148 -2.48 28.18 11.12
C VAL A 148 -2.52 27.91 9.61
N GLN A 149 -1.63 28.54 8.83
CA GLN A 149 -1.56 28.29 7.39
C GLN A 149 -1.25 26.83 7.06
N LEU A 150 -0.28 26.23 7.76
CA LEU A 150 0.04 24.81 7.57
C LEU A 150 -1.13 23.90 8.00
N GLU A 151 -1.84 24.26 9.06
CA GLU A 151 -3.04 23.52 9.49
C GLU A 151 -4.12 23.56 8.39
N GLU A 152 -4.38 24.72 7.80
CA GLU A 152 -5.31 24.88 6.66
C GLU A 152 -4.88 24.07 5.43
N GLU A 153 -3.59 24.11 5.06
CA GLU A 153 -3.05 23.33 3.94
C GLU A 153 -3.18 21.82 4.18
N THR A 154 -2.90 21.35 5.40
CA THR A 154 -3.05 19.93 5.74
C THR A 154 -4.50 19.48 5.69
N ALA A 155 -5.45 20.33 6.11
CA ALA A 155 -6.87 20.04 6.02
C ALA A 155 -7.34 19.95 4.55
N LEU A 156 -6.87 20.86 3.70
CA LEU A 156 -7.16 20.83 2.26
C LEU A 156 -6.59 19.57 1.60
N LEU A 157 -5.35 19.22 1.91
CA LEU A 157 -4.71 18.02 1.37
C LEU A 157 -5.43 16.75 1.82
N SER A 158 -5.84 16.67 3.10
CA SER A 158 -6.64 15.56 3.61
C SER A 158 -7.93 15.38 2.79
N LYS A 159 -8.64 16.47 2.50
CA LYS A 159 -9.86 16.42 1.69
C LYS A 159 -9.57 15.96 0.25
N HIS A 160 -8.45 16.35 -0.33
CA HIS A 160 -8.05 15.88 -1.66
C HIS A 160 -7.76 14.37 -1.66
N VAL A 161 -7.06 13.87 -0.64
CA VAL A 161 -6.82 12.43 -0.44
C VAL A 161 -8.16 11.68 -0.34
N ASP A 162 -9.10 12.17 0.45
CA ASP A 162 -10.44 11.54 0.57
C ASP A 162 -11.17 11.49 -0.78
N ASN A 163 -11.10 12.56 -1.57
CA ASN A 163 -11.69 12.58 -2.91
C ASN A 163 -11.04 11.54 -3.84
N LEU A 164 -9.70 11.42 -3.80
CA LEU A 164 -8.97 10.44 -4.60
C LEU A 164 -9.30 9.00 -4.19
N VAL A 165 -9.36 8.72 -2.88
CA VAL A 165 -9.75 7.40 -2.35
C VAL A 165 -11.18 7.04 -2.79
N ASN A 166 -12.10 8.00 -2.78
CA ASN A 166 -13.47 7.77 -3.25
C ASN A 166 -13.51 7.50 -4.77
N ALA A 167 -12.69 8.19 -5.57
CA ALA A 167 -12.58 7.95 -7.00
C ALA A 167 -11.95 6.57 -7.31
N GLU A 168 -10.90 6.19 -6.58
CA GLU A 168 -10.31 4.86 -6.65
C GLU A 168 -11.34 3.78 -6.33
N HIS A 169 -12.16 3.98 -5.29
CA HIS A 169 -13.21 3.02 -4.95
C HIS A 169 -14.23 2.83 -6.08
N ARG A 170 -14.70 3.93 -6.69
CA ARG A 170 -15.65 3.88 -7.81
C ARG A 170 -15.08 3.17 -9.03
N THR A 171 -13.84 3.49 -9.40
CA THR A 171 -13.17 2.85 -10.55
C THR A 171 -12.95 1.37 -10.30
N LYS A 172 -12.56 0.98 -9.08
CA LYS A 172 -12.45 -0.43 -8.68
C LYS A 172 -13.78 -1.17 -8.79
N GLN A 173 -14.88 -0.59 -8.32
CA GLN A 173 -16.22 -1.17 -8.47
C GLN A 173 -16.60 -1.36 -9.95
N GLN A 174 -16.28 -0.40 -10.83
CA GLN A 174 -16.52 -0.52 -12.26
C GLN A 174 -15.70 -1.65 -12.88
N ILE A 175 -14.41 -1.76 -12.51
CA ILE A 175 -13.54 -2.86 -12.95
C ILE A 175 -14.11 -4.21 -12.53
N ASP A 176 -14.53 -4.36 -11.28
CA ASP A 176 -15.08 -5.62 -10.77
C ASP A 176 -16.39 -5.99 -11.47
N THR A 177 -17.24 -4.99 -11.77
CA THR A 177 -18.47 -5.19 -12.54
C THR A 177 -18.18 -5.65 -13.98
N LEU A 178 -17.24 -4.98 -14.67
CA LEU A 178 -16.86 -5.34 -16.03
C LEU A 178 -16.19 -6.72 -16.09
N LYS A 179 -15.32 -7.04 -15.13
CA LYS A 179 -14.71 -8.37 -15.02
C LYS A 179 -15.77 -9.46 -14.87
N LYS A 180 -16.80 -9.21 -14.06
CA LYS A 180 -17.91 -10.15 -13.93
C LYS A 180 -18.67 -10.33 -15.25
N SER A 181 -18.98 -9.23 -15.94
CA SER A 181 -19.64 -9.29 -17.26
C SER A 181 -18.83 -10.10 -18.28
N VAL A 182 -17.52 -9.83 -18.38
CA VAL A 182 -16.62 -10.57 -19.28
C VAL A 182 -16.58 -12.04 -18.90
N HIS A 183 -16.49 -12.37 -17.61
CA HIS A 183 -16.53 -13.75 -17.15
C HIS A 183 -17.84 -14.45 -17.53
N ASP A 184 -18.99 -13.79 -17.32
CA ASP A 184 -20.29 -14.34 -17.68
C ASP A 184 -20.41 -14.55 -19.21
N GLU A 185 -19.91 -13.62 -20.03
CA GLU A 185 -19.83 -13.76 -21.50
C GLU A 185 -18.90 -14.89 -21.94
N GLU A 186 -17.74 -15.04 -21.31
CA GLU A 186 -16.81 -16.15 -21.56
C GLU A 186 -17.46 -17.50 -21.23
N GLN A 187 -18.21 -17.60 -20.13
CA GLN A 187 -18.95 -18.82 -19.78
C GLN A 187 -20.04 -19.14 -20.81
N LEU A 188 -20.76 -18.14 -21.30
CA LEU A 188 -21.74 -18.32 -22.38
C LEU A 188 -21.07 -18.82 -23.66
N LEU A 189 -19.93 -18.22 -24.05
CA LEU A 189 -19.17 -18.63 -25.23
C LEU A 189 -18.62 -20.06 -25.10
N GLN A 190 -18.09 -20.43 -23.94
CA GLN A 190 -17.63 -21.79 -23.67
C GLN A 190 -18.78 -22.81 -23.75
N THR A 191 -19.95 -22.45 -23.23
CA THR A 191 -21.15 -23.28 -23.33
C THR A 191 -21.56 -23.43 -24.80
N PHE A 192 -21.56 -22.35 -25.57
CA PHE A 192 -21.88 -22.36 -26.99
C PHE A 192 -20.92 -23.24 -27.79
N TYR A 193 -19.62 -23.17 -27.52
CA TYR A 193 -18.62 -23.99 -28.19
C TYR A 193 -18.83 -25.47 -27.95
N LYS A 194 -19.19 -25.86 -26.72
CA LYS A 194 -19.54 -27.25 -26.39
C LYS A 194 -20.77 -27.73 -27.17
N GLU A 195 -21.79 -26.88 -27.27
CA GLU A 195 -23.00 -27.21 -28.05
C GLU A 195 -22.71 -27.32 -29.56
N LEU A 196 -21.83 -26.47 -30.09
CA LEU A 196 -21.38 -26.55 -31.50
C LEU A 196 -20.56 -27.81 -31.77
N VAL A 197 -19.58 -28.12 -30.91
CA VAL A 197 -18.79 -29.34 -31.03
C VAL A 197 -19.72 -30.56 -31.00
N ALA A 198 -20.68 -30.60 -30.08
CA ALA A 198 -21.65 -31.69 -29.99
C ALA A 198 -22.59 -31.78 -31.21
N SER A 199 -22.89 -30.67 -31.89
CA SER A 199 -23.77 -30.71 -33.08
C SER A 199 -23.03 -31.00 -34.39
N LEU A 200 -21.72 -30.76 -34.44
CA LEU A 200 -20.90 -30.88 -35.65
C LEU A 200 -19.83 -31.96 -35.56
N HIS A 201 -19.77 -32.75 -34.47
CA HIS A 201 -18.71 -33.76 -34.27
C HIS A 201 -18.63 -34.83 -35.36
N GLU A 202 -19.71 -35.07 -36.11
CA GLU A 202 -19.74 -36.07 -37.20
C GLU A 202 -19.19 -35.53 -38.53
N ILE A 203 -18.92 -34.22 -38.60
CA ILE A 203 -18.49 -33.55 -39.82
C ILE A 203 -16.97 -33.39 -39.79
N ALA A 204 -16.32 -33.93 -40.81
CA ALA A 204 -14.89 -33.80 -41.01
C ALA A 204 -14.63 -32.88 -42.21
N LEU A 205 -13.87 -31.80 -42.01
CA LEU A 205 -13.54 -30.85 -43.06
C LEU A 205 -12.16 -31.15 -43.66
N PRO A 206 -11.98 -31.00 -44.97
CA PRO A 206 -10.67 -31.17 -45.59
C PRO A 206 -9.73 -30.02 -45.20
N TYR A 207 -8.72 -30.30 -44.38
CA TYR A 207 -7.71 -29.34 -43.93
C TYR A 207 -6.46 -29.43 -44.81
N GLY A 208 -6.03 -28.31 -45.40
CA GLY A 208 -4.92 -28.27 -46.35
C GLY A 208 -4.11 -26.99 -46.25
N THR A 209 -3.03 -27.03 -45.48
CA THR A 209 -2.02 -25.94 -45.43
C THR A 209 -0.59 -26.47 -45.54
N PHE A 210 -0.31 -27.56 -46.27
CA PHE A 210 1.08 -27.89 -46.65
C PHE A 210 1.17 -28.55 -48.04
N PRO A 211 2.05 -28.07 -48.96
CA PRO A 211 2.14 -28.60 -50.33
C PRO A 211 2.79 -29.98 -50.49
N GLU A 212 3.19 -30.70 -49.42
CA GLU A 212 4.10 -31.85 -49.56
C GLU A 212 3.67 -33.19 -48.90
N SER A 213 2.40 -33.39 -48.55
CA SER A 213 1.93 -34.74 -48.16
C SER A 213 0.65 -35.15 -48.85
N SER A 214 0.71 -36.26 -49.59
CA SER A 214 -0.32 -36.86 -50.45
C SER A 214 -1.52 -37.49 -49.70
N THR A 215 -1.78 -37.08 -48.46
CA THR A 215 -2.92 -37.57 -47.67
C THR A 215 -3.86 -36.41 -47.37
N LYS A 216 -5.08 -36.43 -47.94
CA LYS A 216 -6.16 -35.51 -47.57
C LYS A 216 -6.45 -35.67 -46.07
N SER A 217 -5.93 -34.77 -45.23
CA SER A 217 -6.23 -34.75 -43.80
C SER A 217 -7.61 -34.14 -43.58
N PHE A 218 -8.51 -34.90 -42.96
CA PHE A 218 -9.81 -34.40 -42.53
C PHE A 218 -9.75 -34.11 -41.02
N GLU A 219 -10.16 -32.90 -40.64
CA GLU A 219 -10.15 -32.46 -39.24
C GLU A 219 -11.58 -32.32 -38.72
N HIS A 220 -11.79 -32.77 -37.47
CA HIS A 220 -13.06 -32.66 -36.77
C HIS A 220 -13.05 -31.42 -35.87
N ILE A 221 -14.23 -30.90 -35.57
CA ILE A 221 -14.36 -29.77 -34.65
C ILE A 221 -13.95 -30.17 -33.22
N THR A 222 -13.19 -29.28 -32.55
CA THR A 222 -12.83 -29.39 -31.12
C THR A 222 -13.17 -28.08 -30.42
N GLU A 223 -13.27 -28.07 -29.09
CA GLU A 223 -13.59 -26.85 -28.31
C GLU A 223 -12.60 -25.70 -28.58
N THR A 224 -11.33 -26.02 -28.90
CA THR A 224 -10.29 -25.04 -29.23
C THR A 224 -10.23 -24.68 -30.72
N SER A 225 -10.84 -25.48 -31.60
CA SER A 225 -10.80 -25.27 -33.06
C SER A 225 -12.13 -24.79 -33.65
N VAL A 226 -13.17 -24.53 -32.83
CA VAL A 226 -14.50 -24.10 -33.29
C VAL A 226 -14.43 -22.95 -34.29
N HIS A 227 -13.68 -21.88 -33.98
CA HIS A 227 -13.60 -20.71 -34.86
C HIS A 227 -12.94 -21.03 -36.21
N ALA A 228 -11.84 -21.79 -36.19
CA ALA A 228 -11.15 -22.20 -37.42
C ALA A 228 -12.05 -23.12 -38.27
N PHE A 229 -12.73 -24.07 -37.63
CA PHE A 229 -13.66 -25.00 -38.28
C PHE A 229 -14.85 -24.27 -38.93
N VAL A 230 -15.47 -23.33 -38.22
CA VAL A 230 -16.59 -22.54 -38.75
C VAL A 230 -16.15 -21.62 -39.88
N SER A 231 -15.00 -20.96 -39.76
CA SER A 231 -14.44 -20.13 -40.83
C SER A 231 -14.10 -20.95 -42.08
N GLN A 232 -13.63 -22.18 -41.89
CA GLN A 232 -13.38 -23.10 -43.00
C GLN A 232 -14.67 -23.59 -43.66
N LEU A 233 -15.71 -23.89 -42.88
CA LEU A 233 -17.05 -24.15 -43.41
C LEU A 233 -17.59 -22.96 -44.22
N GLU A 234 -17.39 -21.73 -43.74
CA GLU A 234 -17.77 -20.52 -44.46
C GLU A 234 -17.00 -20.40 -45.78
N ASN A 235 -15.69 -20.60 -45.79
CA ASN A 235 -14.90 -20.59 -47.02
C ASN A 235 -15.35 -21.67 -48.03
N LEU A 236 -15.67 -22.88 -47.53
CA LEU A 236 -16.20 -23.95 -48.36
C LEU A 236 -17.62 -23.65 -48.88
N SER A 237 -18.42 -22.87 -48.17
CA SER A 237 -19.74 -22.44 -48.65
C SER A 237 -19.66 -21.51 -49.88
N HIS A 238 -18.56 -20.76 -50.01
CA HIS A 238 -18.28 -19.92 -51.17
C HIS A 238 -17.65 -20.69 -52.35
N SER A 239 -17.24 -21.95 -52.14
CA SER A 239 -16.67 -22.82 -53.17
C SER A 239 -17.67 -23.89 -53.58
N GLU A 240 -18.03 -23.98 -54.87
CA GLU A 240 -18.98 -25.00 -55.37
C GLU A 240 -18.48 -26.45 -55.19
N THR A 241 -17.20 -26.64 -54.86
CA THR A 241 -16.53 -27.94 -54.79
C THR A 241 -17.01 -28.84 -53.65
N HIS A 242 -17.63 -28.30 -52.60
CA HIS A 242 -18.03 -29.04 -51.40
C HIS A 242 -19.47 -28.76 -50.94
N SER A 243 -20.38 -28.49 -51.89
CA SER A 243 -21.78 -28.14 -51.63
C SER A 243 -22.53 -29.17 -50.76
N GLU A 244 -22.29 -30.48 -50.96
CA GLU A 244 -22.93 -31.53 -50.15
C GLU A 244 -22.50 -31.51 -48.68
N LEU A 245 -21.21 -31.27 -48.38
CA LEU A 245 -20.70 -31.17 -47.01
C LEU A 245 -21.30 -29.96 -46.29
N VAL A 246 -21.40 -28.82 -46.99
CA VAL A 246 -22.03 -27.61 -46.47
C VAL A 246 -23.52 -27.85 -46.20
N ALA A 247 -24.23 -28.55 -47.09
CA ALA A 247 -25.63 -28.91 -46.87
C ALA A 247 -25.83 -29.81 -45.65
N VAL A 248 -24.96 -30.80 -45.44
CA VAL A 248 -24.96 -31.65 -44.24
C VAL A 248 -24.71 -30.82 -42.98
N ALA A 249 -23.74 -29.91 -42.99
CA ALA A 249 -23.47 -29.01 -41.87
C ALA A 249 -24.68 -28.13 -41.53
N ILE A 250 -25.30 -27.52 -42.52
CA ILE A 250 -26.52 -26.72 -42.34
C ILE A 250 -27.65 -27.58 -41.74
N GLN A 251 -27.81 -28.81 -42.22
CA GLN A 251 -28.85 -29.71 -41.73
C GLN A 251 -28.58 -30.16 -40.29
N SER A 252 -27.33 -30.43 -39.92
CA SER A 252 -26.94 -30.77 -38.55
C SER A 252 -27.21 -29.61 -37.59
N ILE A 253 -26.88 -28.38 -37.96
CA ILE A 253 -27.20 -27.17 -37.17
C ILE A 253 -28.71 -27.02 -37.01
N ARG A 254 -29.49 -27.13 -38.11
CA ARG A 254 -30.97 -27.04 -38.06
C ARG A 254 -31.57 -28.13 -37.17
N SER A 255 -31.05 -29.35 -37.25
CA SER A 255 -31.49 -30.46 -36.40
C SER A 255 -31.17 -30.18 -34.92
N ALA A 256 -29.98 -29.65 -34.63
CA ALA A 256 -29.57 -29.30 -33.28
C ALA A 256 -30.41 -28.15 -32.69
N ILE A 257 -30.79 -27.16 -33.50
CA ILE A 257 -31.71 -26.09 -33.10
C ILE A 257 -33.11 -26.66 -32.78
N THR A 258 -33.67 -27.49 -33.67
CA THR A 258 -35.01 -28.07 -33.46
C THR A 258 -35.06 -29.02 -32.26
N LYS A 259 -33.98 -29.78 -32.02
CA LYS A 259 -33.82 -30.66 -30.85
C LYS A 259 -33.46 -29.90 -29.56
N LYS A 260 -33.29 -28.57 -29.62
CA LYS A 260 -32.86 -27.72 -28.48
C LYS A 260 -31.52 -28.15 -27.86
N THR A 261 -30.62 -28.69 -28.67
CA THR A 261 -29.25 -29.03 -28.23
C THR A 261 -28.30 -27.84 -28.41
N LEU A 262 -28.60 -26.91 -29.32
CA LEU A 262 -28.00 -25.57 -29.40
C LEU A 262 -28.89 -24.57 -28.64
N LYS A 263 -28.80 -24.56 -27.31
CA LYS A 263 -29.73 -23.84 -26.43
C LYS A 263 -29.57 -22.32 -26.54
N LEU A 264 -28.34 -21.85 -26.74
CA LEU A 264 -28.03 -20.42 -26.83
C LEU A 264 -28.52 -19.76 -28.13
N LEU A 265 -28.80 -20.53 -29.17
CA LEU A 265 -29.42 -20.06 -30.42
C LEU A 265 -30.95 -20.18 -30.42
N THR A 266 -31.53 -20.74 -29.35
CA THR A 266 -32.98 -20.93 -29.19
C THR A 266 -33.61 -19.95 -28.19
N LEU A 267 -32.87 -18.91 -27.78
CA LEU A 267 -33.34 -17.85 -26.89
C LEU A 267 -34.34 -16.91 -27.59
#